data_AF-A0A2V7RL63-F1
#
_entry.id   AF-A0A2V7RL63-F1
#
_cell.length_a   1.000
_cell.length_b   1.000
_cell.length_c   1.000
_cell.angle_alpha   90.00
_cell.angle_beta   90.00
_cell.angle_gamma   90.00
#
_symmetry.space_group_name_H-M   'P 1'
#
loop_
_entity.id
_entity.type
_entity.pdbx_description
1 polymer ?
#
loop_
_entity_poly.entity_id
_entity_poly.type
_entity_poly.pdbx_seq_one_letter_code
_entity_poly.pdbx_strand_id
1 'polypeptide(L)'
;MPRKLRRGAHEAPGPAFGGRAFFFFPLRFAMHHHVAGLRYPHARVLLPRTRLAYIHLRNLLTDAKRDRSARVSGYVAIWLPEEFVTLYMQRGEVVNASIRDRAGSNVIAIAKALEKVPTEPEYGEICFHEADEAQLACMFTAQTRDSEPWPDGLAVSDPAILFPYLMAITFDGAVEIIADESVNYLLFKNGNVERAFMAAGNQGPLVDRVAKLFAKEGRTGSKLQRWPELPVLPAQAPPALVQAYRELATGLVQRLIAQGKEGAPAIAEQARQNLLTEHSSLEGFSFNGRPARDPVTETAKLTKAMAAWMKEVIWAAVDHDVLPPEQLIKELTWDRRHMFQSAGLYDQLPWRVV
;
A
#
# COMPACT_ATOMS: atom_id res chain seq x y z
N MET A 1 50.87 61.37 -44.41
CA MET A 1 49.71 61.70 -45.26
C MET A 1 49.72 60.77 -46.48
N PRO A 2 48.59 60.29 -47.05
CA PRO A 2 47.27 60.00 -46.46
C PRO A 2 46.64 58.63 -46.89
N ARG A 3 45.75 58.13 -46.00
CA ARG A 3 44.37 57.57 -46.19
C ARG A 3 44.02 56.29 -47.01
N LYS A 4 43.30 55.40 -46.26
CA LYS A 4 42.00 54.71 -46.53
C LYS A 4 42.00 53.56 -47.58
N LEU A 5 41.21 52.47 -47.55
CA LEU A 5 39.94 52.01 -46.94
C LEU A 5 40.05 50.46 -46.69
N ARG A 6 39.53 49.82 -45.62
CA ARG A 6 38.15 49.42 -45.22
C ARG A 6 37.59 48.11 -45.86
N ARG A 7 37.12 47.20 -44.98
CA ARG A 7 36.19 46.03 -45.11
C ARG A 7 36.79 44.73 -45.72
N GLY A 8 36.48 43.51 -45.26
CA GLY A 8 35.62 43.01 -44.18
C GLY A 8 35.45 41.47 -44.28
N ALA A 9 35.11 40.83 -43.15
CA ALA A 9 34.38 39.56 -42.96
C ALA A 9 34.88 38.25 -43.61
N HIS A 10 35.28 37.26 -42.79
CA HIS A 10 34.47 36.08 -42.42
C HIS A 10 35.34 35.07 -41.65
N GLU A 11 35.19 35.02 -40.32
CA GLU A 11 35.64 33.90 -39.49
C GLU A 11 34.43 33.00 -39.23
N ALA A 12 34.57 31.72 -39.56
CA ALA A 12 33.61 30.66 -39.24
C ALA A 12 34.04 30.00 -37.91
N PRO A 13 33.14 29.85 -36.92
CA PRO A 13 33.46 29.13 -35.69
C PRO A 13 33.23 27.61 -35.88
N GLY A 14 34.19 26.83 -35.38
CA GLY A 14 34.10 25.36 -35.31
C GLY A 14 33.05 24.86 -34.30
N PRO A 15 32.68 23.58 -34.37
CA PRO A 15 31.60 23.03 -33.56
C PRO A 15 32.09 22.71 -32.14
N ALA A 16 31.52 23.38 -31.14
CA ALA A 16 31.66 23.00 -29.75
C ALA A 16 30.61 21.94 -29.39
N PHE A 17 31.06 20.70 -29.17
CA PHE A 17 30.32 19.66 -28.47
C PHE A 17 30.01 20.12 -27.04
N GLY A 18 28.73 20.11 -26.67
CA GLY A 18 28.28 20.50 -25.33
C GLY A 18 26.88 19.98 -25.05
N GLY A 19 26.69 18.67 -25.13
CA GLY A 19 25.45 18.01 -24.72
C GLY A 19 25.24 18.13 -23.22
N ARG A 20 24.50 19.15 -22.78
CA ARG A 20 23.90 19.19 -21.44
C ARG A 20 22.61 18.38 -21.49
N ALA A 21 22.70 17.14 -20.98
CA ALA A 21 21.52 16.39 -20.58
C ALA A 21 20.82 17.17 -19.47
N PHE A 22 19.69 17.81 -19.80
CA PHE A 22 18.74 18.28 -18.82
C PHE A 22 18.08 17.04 -18.20
N PHE A 23 18.65 16.56 -17.10
CA PHE A 23 17.90 15.72 -16.18
C PHE A 23 16.78 16.58 -15.59
N PHE A 24 15.60 16.45 -16.18
CA PHE A 24 14.35 16.86 -15.56
C PHE A 24 14.16 15.99 -14.30
N PHE A 25 14.66 16.47 -13.17
CA PHE A 25 14.15 16.03 -11.88
C PHE A 25 12.75 16.64 -11.73
N PRO A 26 11.68 15.86 -11.50
CA PRO A 26 10.44 16.45 -11.05
C PRO A 26 10.73 17.08 -9.69
N LEU A 27 10.66 18.41 -9.64
CA LEU A 27 10.61 19.17 -8.40
C LEU A 27 9.43 18.63 -7.58
N ARG A 28 9.73 17.76 -6.61
CA ARG A 28 8.86 17.50 -5.47
C ARG A 28 8.66 18.83 -4.76
N PHE A 29 7.63 19.58 -5.14
CA PHE A 29 7.09 20.66 -4.31
C PHE A 29 6.53 20.03 -3.05
N ALA A 30 7.38 19.86 -2.04
CA ALA A 30 7.01 19.45 -0.70
C ALA A 30 6.36 20.62 0.04
N MET A 31 5.13 20.98 -0.36
CA MET A 31 4.25 21.67 0.58
C MET A 31 3.90 20.66 1.67
N HIS A 32 4.40 20.92 2.88
CA HIS A 32 4.11 20.16 4.07
C HIS A 32 2.64 20.39 4.43
N HIS A 33 1.72 19.62 3.84
CA HIS A 33 0.40 19.47 4.42
C HIS A 33 0.62 18.85 5.80
N HIS A 34 0.31 19.61 6.85
CA HIS A 34 0.34 19.07 8.20
C HIS A 34 -0.67 17.92 8.21
N VAL A 35 -0.20 16.69 8.22
CA VAL A 35 -1.07 15.50 8.11
C VAL A 35 -2.11 15.49 9.24
N ALA A 36 -1.79 16.14 10.36
CA ALA A 36 -2.68 16.42 11.48
C ALA A 36 -4.00 17.12 11.10
N GLY A 37 -4.09 17.88 10.00
CA GLY A 37 -5.31 18.58 9.61
C GLY A 37 -6.25 17.77 8.72
N LEU A 38 -5.75 16.71 8.07
CA LEU A 38 -6.48 16.04 6.99
C LEU A 38 -7.74 15.34 7.48
N ARG A 39 -8.87 15.65 6.86
CA ARG A 39 -10.17 15.00 7.05
C ARG A 39 -10.52 14.17 5.83
N TYR A 40 -10.70 12.87 6.05
CA TYR A 40 -11.10 11.93 5.02
C TYR A 40 -12.62 11.74 5.00
N PRO A 41 -13.19 11.40 3.82
CA PRO A 41 -14.61 11.11 3.71
C PRO A 41 -14.99 9.89 4.55
N HIS A 42 -16.24 9.82 4.98
CA HIS A 42 -16.78 8.66 5.69
C HIS A 42 -18.30 8.61 5.57
N ALA A 43 -18.86 7.42 5.74
CA ALA A 43 -20.30 7.22 5.81
C ALA A 43 -20.82 7.45 7.23
N ARG A 44 -20.12 6.90 8.24
CA ARG A 44 -20.50 6.99 9.65
C ARG A 44 -19.25 7.03 10.54
N VAL A 45 -19.31 7.84 11.59
CA VAL A 45 -18.29 7.90 12.63
C VAL A 45 -18.56 6.78 13.65
N LEU A 46 -17.59 5.89 13.88
CA LEU A 46 -17.69 4.82 14.88
C LEU A 46 -16.88 5.17 16.13
N LEU A 47 -15.71 5.76 15.94
CA LEU A 47 -14.91 6.41 16.97
C LEU A 47 -14.53 7.81 16.45
N PRO A 48 -15.01 8.89 17.08
CA PRO A 48 -14.55 10.23 16.72
C PRO A 48 -13.05 10.38 16.99
N ARG A 49 -12.43 11.41 16.42
CA ARG A 49 -11.02 11.71 16.65
C ARG A 49 -10.76 11.87 18.15
N THR A 50 -10.06 10.90 18.73
CA THR A 50 -9.84 10.73 20.17
C THR A 50 -8.35 10.63 20.43
N ARG A 51 -7.88 11.15 21.57
CA ARG A 51 -6.47 10.98 21.97
C ARG A 51 -6.14 9.51 22.13
N LEU A 52 -5.00 9.10 21.57
CA LEU A 52 -4.57 7.72 21.54
C LEU A 52 -4.36 7.15 22.97
N ALA A 53 -3.98 8.01 23.93
CA ALA A 53 -3.84 7.69 25.36
C ALA A 53 -5.09 7.05 26.00
N TYR A 54 -6.27 7.23 25.41
CA TYR A 54 -7.55 6.70 25.94
C TYR A 54 -8.05 5.46 25.21
N ILE A 55 -7.32 4.96 24.21
CA ILE A 55 -7.80 3.91 23.32
C ILE A 55 -6.80 2.76 23.26
N HIS A 56 -7.27 1.56 23.57
CA HIS A 56 -6.49 0.33 23.37
C HIS A 56 -6.72 -0.21 21.96
N LEU A 57 -5.80 0.05 21.02
CA LEU A 57 -5.96 -0.29 19.59
C LEU A 57 -6.35 -1.76 19.37
N ARG A 58 -5.73 -2.70 20.08
CA ARG A 58 -6.07 -4.13 19.90
C ARG A 58 -7.53 -4.43 20.23
N ASN A 59 -8.10 -3.79 21.26
CA ASN A 59 -9.48 -4.02 21.68
C ASN A 59 -10.43 -3.46 20.62
N LEU A 60 -10.14 -2.24 20.13
CA LEU A 60 -10.88 -1.60 19.04
C LEU A 60 -10.97 -2.52 17.81
N LEU A 61 -9.84 -3.12 17.39
CA LEU A 61 -9.80 -4.02 16.24
C LEU A 61 -10.50 -5.36 16.50
N THR A 62 -10.41 -5.91 17.71
CA THR A 62 -11.10 -7.16 18.05
C THR A 62 -12.61 -6.99 18.15
N ASP A 63 -13.08 -5.85 18.65
CA ASP A 63 -14.51 -5.56 18.79
C ASP A 63 -15.18 -5.42 17.42
N ALA A 64 -14.51 -4.73 16.48
CA ALA A 64 -14.94 -4.63 15.08
C ALA A 64 -15.11 -6.00 14.40
N LYS A 65 -14.33 -7.01 14.80
CA LYS A 65 -14.42 -8.38 14.27
C LYS A 65 -15.55 -9.20 14.91
N ARG A 66 -15.81 -9.01 16.20
CA ARG A 66 -16.72 -9.84 17.01
C ARG A 66 -18.17 -9.45 16.84
N ASP A 67 -18.47 -8.16 16.89
CA ASP A 67 -19.84 -7.69 16.82
C ASP A 67 -20.36 -7.70 15.38
N ARG A 68 -21.46 -8.42 15.13
CA ARG A 68 -22.08 -8.51 13.79
C ARG A 68 -22.54 -7.14 13.31
N SER A 69 -22.99 -6.24 14.20
CA SER A 69 -23.29 -4.85 13.84
C SER A 69 -22.07 -3.98 13.54
N ALA A 70 -20.86 -4.44 13.93
CA ALA A 70 -19.60 -3.74 13.75
C ALA A 70 -18.71 -4.31 12.63
N ARG A 71 -19.16 -5.35 11.91
CA ARG A 71 -18.50 -5.90 10.70
C ARG A 71 -18.63 -4.96 9.49
N VAL A 72 -18.24 -3.71 9.69
CA VAL A 72 -18.26 -2.67 8.68
C VAL A 72 -17.00 -2.73 7.82
N SER A 73 -17.09 -2.19 6.61
CA SER A 73 -15.92 -1.75 5.87
C SER A 73 -15.61 -0.32 6.30
N GLY A 74 -14.33 0.01 6.45
CA GLY A 74 -13.93 1.28 7.03
C GLY A 74 -12.42 1.46 7.10
N TYR A 75 -12.00 2.49 7.81
CA TYR A 75 -10.60 2.74 8.05
C TYR A 75 -10.39 3.28 9.47
N VAL A 76 -9.26 2.89 10.05
CA VAL A 76 -8.73 3.48 11.28
C VAL A 76 -7.59 4.40 10.88
N ALA A 77 -7.74 5.69 11.18
CA ALA A 77 -6.72 6.70 10.91
C ALA A 77 -6.05 7.10 12.22
N ILE A 78 -4.72 7.07 12.23
CA ILE A 78 -3.90 7.29 13.42
C ILE A 78 -2.87 8.38 13.11
N TRP A 79 -2.96 9.49 13.82
CA TRP A 79 -2.03 10.61 13.74
C TRP A 79 -1.00 10.46 14.85
N LEU A 80 0.24 10.14 14.47
CA LEU A 80 1.40 10.11 15.35
C LEU A 80 2.22 11.41 15.15
N PRO A 81 3.17 11.74 16.04
CA PRO A 81 3.94 12.98 15.93
C PRO A 81 4.68 13.16 14.60
N GLU A 82 5.21 12.08 14.02
CA GLU A 82 6.03 12.14 12.80
C GLU A 82 5.36 11.52 11.57
N GLU A 83 4.25 10.81 11.76
CA GLU A 83 3.69 9.92 10.75
C GLU A 83 2.18 9.74 10.92
N PHE A 84 1.53 9.32 9.84
CA PHE A 84 0.12 9.05 9.79
C PHE A 84 -0.11 7.64 9.28
N VAL A 85 -0.72 6.80 10.10
CA VAL A 85 -1.00 5.40 9.79
C VAL A 85 -2.47 5.26 9.44
N THR A 86 -2.76 4.60 8.32
CA THR A 86 -4.12 4.19 7.97
C THR A 86 -4.20 2.68 7.95
N LEU A 87 -5.10 2.10 8.74
CA LEU A 87 -5.47 0.69 8.66
C LEU A 87 -6.78 0.59 7.89
N TYR A 88 -6.79 -0.17 6.79
CA TYR A 88 -7.97 -0.40 5.98
C TYR A 88 -8.67 -1.67 6.43
N MET A 89 -9.98 -1.60 6.59
CA MET A 89 -10.79 -2.69 7.11
C MET A 89 -11.88 -3.09 6.11
N GLN A 90 -12.07 -4.39 5.93
CA GLN A 90 -13.21 -4.96 5.22
C GLN A 90 -13.88 -5.98 6.13
N ARG A 91 -15.21 -5.85 6.29
CA ARG A 91 -16.03 -6.78 7.09
C ARG A 91 -15.50 -7.01 8.51
N GLY A 92 -14.94 -5.96 9.13
CA GLY A 92 -14.37 -6.00 10.47
C GLY A 92 -12.94 -6.57 10.57
N GLU A 93 -12.28 -6.92 9.47
CA GLU A 93 -10.89 -7.37 9.46
C GLU A 93 -9.95 -6.32 8.85
N VAL A 94 -8.77 -6.13 9.44
CA VAL A 94 -7.72 -5.30 8.83
C VAL A 94 -7.17 -6.04 7.62
N VAL A 95 -7.36 -5.49 6.44
CA VAL A 95 -6.94 -6.08 5.16
C VAL A 95 -5.72 -5.40 4.58
N ASN A 96 -5.44 -4.15 4.93
CA ASN A 96 -4.25 -3.45 4.44
C ASN A 96 -3.83 -2.32 5.39
N ALA A 97 -2.62 -1.79 5.19
CA ALA A 97 -2.12 -0.64 5.92
C ALA A 97 -1.21 0.24 5.04
N SER A 98 -1.31 1.55 5.25
CA SER A 98 -0.41 2.53 4.66
C SER A 98 0.09 3.50 5.72
N ILE A 99 1.21 4.12 5.40
CA ILE A 99 1.82 5.16 6.21
C ILE A 99 2.13 6.37 5.35
N ARG A 100 1.97 7.55 5.92
CA ARG A 100 2.40 8.83 5.35
C ARG A 100 3.33 9.53 6.33
N ASP A 101 4.54 9.82 5.89
CA ASP A 101 5.57 10.52 6.63
C ASP A 101 6.20 11.63 5.77
N ARG A 102 7.36 12.16 6.18
CA ARG A 102 8.10 13.18 5.41
C ARG A 102 8.63 12.67 4.07
N ALA A 103 8.87 11.37 3.93
CA ALA A 103 9.40 10.76 2.70
C ALA A 103 8.31 10.52 1.65
N GLY A 104 7.05 10.43 2.09
CA GLY A 104 5.88 10.31 1.23
C GLY A 104 4.83 9.39 1.85
N SER A 105 3.96 8.84 0.99
CA SER A 105 3.00 7.81 1.38
C SER A 105 3.43 6.48 0.78
N ASN A 106 3.39 5.41 1.57
CA ASN A 106 3.75 4.08 1.14
C ASN A 106 2.89 3.04 1.84
N VAL A 107 2.75 1.87 1.22
CA VAL A 107 2.16 0.71 1.86
C VAL A 107 3.16 0.07 2.83
N ILE A 108 2.66 -0.43 3.95
CA ILE A 108 3.46 -1.15 4.95
C ILE A 108 2.74 -2.42 5.39
N ALA A 109 3.49 -3.37 5.94
CA ALA A 109 2.89 -4.58 6.49
C ALA A 109 1.95 -4.24 7.64
N ILE A 110 0.83 -4.96 7.74
CA ILE A 110 -0.14 -4.75 8.83
C ILE A 110 0.54 -4.88 10.20
N ALA A 111 1.41 -5.87 10.40
CA ALA A 111 2.16 -6.06 11.66
C ALA A 111 2.97 -4.80 12.03
N LYS A 112 3.78 -4.31 11.09
CA LYS A 112 4.54 -3.06 11.24
C LYS A 112 3.66 -1.85 11.53
N ALA A 113 2.50 -1.74 10.89
CA ALA A 113 1.55 -0.65 11.14
C ALA A 113 0.98 -0.70 12.57
N LEU A 114 0.76 -1.90 13.12
CA LEU A 114 0.32 -2.08 14.50
C LEU A 114 1.45 -1.80 15.50
N GLU A 115 2.69 -2.18 15.20
CA GLU A 115 3.87 -1.89 16.03
C GLU A 115 4.21 -0.41 16.13
N LYS A 116 3.85 0.36 15.10
CA LYS A 116 4.00 1.82 15.07
C LYS A 116 3.17 2.53 16.13
N VAL A 117 2.12 1.89 16.64
CA VAL A 117 1.23 2.45 17.65
C VAL A 117 1.73 2.00 19.02
N PRO A 118 2.27 2.90 19.86
CA PRO A 118 2.78 2.53 21.18
C PRO A 118 1.68 1.93 22.04
N THR A 119 2.03 0.96 22.89
CA THR A 119 1.09 0.35 23.85
C THR A 119 0.57 1.37 24.86
N GLU A 120 1.43 2.31 25.27
CA GLU A 120 1.10 3.42 26.19
C GLU A 120 1.46 4.75 25.52
N PRO A 121 0.60 5.25 24.62
CA PRO A 121 0.90 6.43 23.83
C PRO A 121 0.59 7.71 24.61
N GLU A 122 1.61 8.52 24.86
CA GLU A 122 1.44 9.88 25.43
C GLU A 122 0.89 10.88 24.40
N TYR A 123 1.19 10.65 23.12
CA TYR A 123 0.86 11.56 22.02
C TYR A 123 0.13 10.82 20.89
N GLY A 124 -0.63 11.59 20.12
CA GLY A 124 -1.32 11.13 18.94
C GLY A 124 -2.82 10.99 19.11
N GLU A 125 -3.49 10.80 17.98
CA GLU A 125 -4.94 10.73 17.90
C GLU A 125 -5.35 9.59 16.97
N ILE A 126 -6.54 9.06 17.20
CA ILE A 126 -7.12 7.96 16.44
C ILE A 126 -8.57 8.25 16.13
N CYS A 127 -9.04 7.88 14.95
CA CYS A 127 -10.46 7.75 14.66
C CYS A 127 -10.75 6.43 13.94
N PHE A 128 -11.99 5.99 14.01
CA PHE A 128 -12.49 4.82 13.28
C PHE A 128 -13.77 5.21 12.57
N HIS A 129 -13.76 5.15 11.25
CA HIS A 129 -14.89 5.52 10.43
C HIS A 129 -15.31 4.36 9.52
N GLU A 130 -16.61 4.21 9.37
CA GLU A 130 -17.19 3.36 8.32
C GLU A 130 -17.11 4.08 6.97
N ALA A 131 -16.76 3.33 5.94
CA ALA A 131 -16.58 3.82 4.58
C ALA A 131 -16.92 2.74 3.55
N ASP A 132 -17.36 3.20 2.38
CA ASP A 132 -17.64 2.33 1.24
C ASP A 132 -16.34 1.68 0.71
N GLU A 133 -16.42 0.45 0.19
CA GLU A 133 -15.25 -0.25 -0.35
C GLU A 133 -14.59 0.51 -1.51
N ALA A 134 -15.37 1.18 -2.36
CA ALA A 134 -14.83 1.99 -3.44
C ALA A 134 -14.14 3.27 -2.90
N GLN A 135 -14.62 3.81 -1.78
CA GLN A 135 -13.92 4.90 -1.09
C GLN A 135 -12.59 4.42 -0.52
N LEU A 136 -12.55 3.24 0.10
CA LEU A 136 -11.31 2.67 0.63
C LEU A 136 -10.29 2.41 -0.49
N ALA A 137 -10.74 1.92 -1.65
CA ALA A 137 -9.91 1.76 -2.83
C ALA A 137 -9.33 3.10 -3.33
N CYS A 138 -10.12 4.18 -3.32
CA CYS A 138 -9.64 5.54 -3.64
C CYS A 138 -8.55 5.99 -2.66
N MET A 139 -8.83 5.89 -1.36
CA MET A 139 -7.91 6.30 -0.30
C MET A 139 -6.59 5.53 -0.39
N PHE A 140 -6.67 4.22 -0.55
CA PHE A 140 -5.50 3.36 -0.70
C PHE A 140 -4.68 3.75 -1.94
N THR A 141 -5.34 3.83 -3.10
CA THR A 141 -4.70 4.18 -4.37
C THR A 141 -3.99 5.54 -4.29
N ALA A 142 -4.66 6.56 -3.73
CA ALA A 142 -4.08 7.89 -3.58
C ALA A 142 -2.87 7.95 -2.64
N GLN A 143 -2.74 6.97 -1.73
CA GLN A 143 -1.62 6.88 -0.80
C GLN A 143 -0.49 5.97 -1.29
N THR A 144 -0.70 5.15 -2.31
CA THR A 144 0.27 4.10 -2.69
C THR A 144 0.67 4.12 -4.16
N ARG A 145 -0.02 4.89 -5.00
CA ARG A 145 0.27 5.00 -6.43
C ARG A 145 0.48 6.45 -6.82
N ASP A 146 1.43 6.67 -7.71
CA ASP A 146 1.62 7.98 -8.32
C ASP A 146 0.38 8.39 -9.12
N SER A 147 -0.02 9.65 -8.99
CA SER A 147 -1.11 10.23 -9.78
C SER A 147 -0.67 10.46 -11.21
N GLU A 148 -1.58 10.27 -12.16
CA GLU A 148 -1.33 10.63 -13.55
C GLU A 148 -1.26 12.16 -13.69
N PRO A 149 -0.25 12.70 -14.40
CA PRO A 149 -0.17 14.13 -14.62
C PRO A 149 -1.37 14.63 -15.43
N TRP A 150 -1.72 15.89 -15.19
CA TRP A 150 -2.66 16.61 -16.05
C TRP A 150 -1.94 17.12 -17.30
N PRO A 151 -2.64 17.27 -18.43
CA PRO A 151 -2.07 17.92 -19.61
C PRO A 151 -1.58 19.33 -19.30
N ASP A 152 -0.47 19.71 -19.93
CA ASP A 152 0.10 21.05 -19.77
C ASP A 152 -0.91 22.14 -20.15
N GLY A 153 -1.01 23.18 -19.31
CA GLY A 153 -1.92 24.30 -19.52
C GLY A 153 -3.39 24.04 -19.20
N LEU A 154 -3.78 22.82 -18.80
CA LEU A 154 -5.15 22.53 -18.38
C LEU A 154 -5.46 23.22 -17.04
N ALA A 155 -6.48 24.08 -17.03
CA ALA A 155 -6.96 24.74 -15.82
C ALA A 155 -7.81 23.79 -14.96
N VAL A 156 -7.16 22.84 -14.28
CA VAL A 156 -7.83 21.77 -13.51
C VAL A 156 -8.70 22.27 -12.35
N SER A 157 -8.46 23.49 -11.87
CA SER A 157 -9.28 24.13 -10.83
C SER A 157 -10.54 24.78 -11.36
N ASP A 158 -10.71 24.87 -12.68
CA ASP A 158 -11.93 25.37 -13.32
C ASP A 158 -12.83 24.19 -13.73
N PRO A 159 -13.99 23.98 -13.07
CA PRO A 159 -14.88 22.89 -13.42
C PRO A 159 -15.43 23.01 -14.85
N ALA A 160 -15.57 24.23 -15.40
CA ALA A 160 -16.02 24.44 -16.76
C ALA A 160 -15.01 23.96 -17.82
N ILE A 161 -13.75 23.74 -17.42
CA ILE A 161 -12.69 23.19 -18.27
C ILE A 161 -12.45 21.71 -17.94
N LEU A 162 -12.39 21.36 -16.64
CA LEU A 162 -12.08 20.02 -16.17
C LEU A 162 -13.11 18.97 -16.61
N PHE A 163 -14.40 19.20 -16.35
CA PHE A 163 -15.42 18.18 -16.62
C PHE A 163 -15.61 17.91 -18.12
N PRO A 164 -15.65 18.93 -19.01
CA PRO A 164 -15.68 18.68 -20.45
C PRO A 164 -14.45 17.91 -20.94
N TYR A 165 -13.26 18.19 -20.40
CA TYR A 165 -12.06 17.42 -20.71
C TYR A 165 -12.20 15.94 -20.33
N LEU A 166 -12.58 15.64 -19.07
CA LEU A 166 -12.78 14.27 -18.59
C LEU A 166 -13.85 13.52 -19.38
N MET A 167 -14.92 14.21 -19.78
CA MET A 167 -15.96 13.68 -20.66
C MET A 167 -15.42 13.35 -22.05
N ALA A 168 -14.65 14.26 -22.66
CA ALA A 168 -14.09 14.08 -24.00
C ALA A 168 -13.13 12.90 -24.12
N ILE A 169 -12.37 12.61 -23.04
CA ILE A 169 -11.46 11.45 -23.00
C ILE A 169 -12.13 10.18 -22.44
N THR A 170 -13.44 10.20 -22.23
CA THR A 170 -14.21 9.11 -21.61
C THR A 170 -13.54 8.57 -20.34
N PHE A 171 -13.08 9.47 -19.47
CA PHE A 171 -12.26 9.10 -18.32
C PHE A 171 -13.00 8.12 -17.40
N ASP A 172 -12.35 6.99 -17.11
CA ASP A 172 -12.70 6.05 -16.06
C ASP A 172 -11.66 6.17 -14.96
N GLY A 173 -12.08 6.20 -13.69
CA GLY A 173 -11.14 6.25 -12.56
C GLY A 173 -11.53 7.19 -11.42
N ALA A 174 -10.56 7.60 -10.61
CA ALA A 174 -10.75 8.54 -9.50
C ALA A 174 -10.09 9.90 -9.78
N VAL A 175 -10.72 10.95 -9.28
CA VAL A 175 -10.10 12.25 -9.04
C VAL A 175 -10.14 12.54 -7.53
N GLU A 176 -9.00 12.75 -6.91
CA GLU A 176 -8.88 13.27 -5.55
C GLU A 176 -8.84 14.80 -5.59
N ILE A 177 -9.64 15.43 -4.73
CA ILE A 177 -9.70 16.87 -4.56
C ILE A 177 -9.40 17.18 -3.09
N ILE A 178 -8.25 17.81 -2.85
CA ILE A 178 -7.86 18.30 -1.52
C ILE A 178 -8.15 19.80 -1.47
N ALA A 179 -9.05 20.22 -0.59
CA ALA A 179 -9.42 21.60 -0.36
C ALA A 179 -9.69 21.81 1.14
N ASP A 180 -9.15 22.88 1.74
CA ASP A 180 -9.33 23.21 3.16
C ASP A 180 -9.10 22.02 4.10
N GLU A 181 -7.98 21.32 3.92
CA GLU A 181 -7.60 20.10 4.64
C GLU A 181 -8.60 18.93 4.52
N SER A 182 -9.56 19.04 3.62
CA SER A 182 -10.58 18.03 3.38
C SER A 182 -10.23 17.27 2.11
N VAL A 183 -10.12 15.96 2.23
CA VAL A 183 -9.88 15.05 1.11
C VAL A 183 -11.22 14.58 0.58
N ASN A 184 -11.40 14.64 -0.74
CA ASN A 184 -12.63 14.24 -1.41
C ASN A 184 -12.28 13.41 -2.64
N TYR A 185 -13.15 12.47 -2.99
CA TYR A 185 -12.95 11.60 -4.15
C TYR A 185 -14.16 11.67 -5.07
N LEU A 186 -13.93 11.85 -6.36
CA LEU A 186 -14.92 11.70 -7.42
C LEU A 186 -14.58 10.44 -8.21
N LEU A 187 -15.55 9.52 -8.34
CA LEU A 187 -15.45 8.36 -9.22
C LEU A 187 -16.09 8.68 -10.56
N PHE A 188 -15.34 8.41 -11.62
CA PHE A 188 -15.76 8.63 -12.99
C PHE A 188 -15.97 7.32 -13.73
N LYS A 189 -17.01 7.32 -14.57
CA LYS A 189 -17.31 6.25 -15.51
C LYS A 189 -17.79 6.85 -16.83
N ASN A 190 -17.15 6.49 -17.93
CA ASN A 190 -17.33 7.06 -19.26
C ASN A 190 -17.31 8.60 -19.22
N GLY A 191 -16.39 9.18 -18.45
CA GLY A 191 -16.21 10.62 -18.29
C GLY A 191 -17.28 11.33 -17.44
N ASN A 192 -18.25 10.60 -16.89
CA ASN A 192 -19.30 11.14 -16.01
C ASN A 192 -19.00 10.82 -14.55
N VAL A 193 -19.37 11.71 -13.63
CA VAL A 193 -19.27 11.44 -12.19
C VAL A 193 -20.33 10.42 -11.78
N GLU A 194 -19.91 9.21 -11.45
CA GLU A 194 -20.78 8.11 -11.00
C GLU A 194 -21.03 8.21 -9.49
N ARG A 195 -19.99 8.51 -8.70
CA ARG A 195 -20.08 8.61 -7.23
C ARG A 195 -19.17 9.73 -6.72
N ALA A 196 -19.49 10.28 -5.56
CA ALA A 196 -18.62 11.19 -4.84
C ALA A 196 -18.57 10.85 -3.36
N PHE A 197 -17.36 10.90 -2.79
CA PHE A 197 -17.09 10.73 -1.37
C PHE A 197 -16.49 12.02 -0.85
N MET A 198 -17.17 12.68 0.10
CA MET A 198 -16.80 14.00 0.59
C MET A 198 -16.57 13.99 2.10
N ALA A 199 -15.56 14.72 2.57
CA ALA A 199 -15.30 14.86 3.99
C ALA A 199 -16.30 15.82 4.68
N ALA A 200 -16.92 16.72 3.91
CA ALA A 200 -18.01 17.58 4.36
C ALA A 200 -19.39 16.97 4.03
N GLY A 201 -20.41 17.38 4.79
CA GLY A 201 -21.71 16.73 4.87
C GLY A 201 -22.36 16.32 3.53
N ASN A 202 -22.98 15.13 3.54
CA ASN A 202 -23.56 14.47 2.36
C ASN A 202 -24.93 15.02 1.90
N GLN A 203 -25.33 16.22 2.32
CA GLN A 203 -26.67 16.73 2.03
C GLN A 203 -26.75 17.45 0.67
N GLY A 204 -27.85 17.17 -0.03
CA GLY A 204 -28.19 17.77 -1.32
C GLY A 204 -27.83 16.89 -2.53
N PRO A 205 -28.27 17.30 -3.74
CA PRO A 205 -27.93 16.62 -5.00
C PRO A 205 -26.43 16.48 -5.21
N LEU A 206 -26.01 15.41 -5.89
CA LEU A 206 -24.59 15.15 -6.21
C LEU A 206 -23.93 16.34 -6.92
N VAL A 207 -24.60 16.91 -7.93
CA VAL A 207 -24.09 18.05 -8.71
C VAL A 207 -23.77 19.25 -7.82
N ASP A 208 -24.69 19.61 -6.91
CA ASP A 208 -24.49 20.75 -6.00
C ASP A 208 -23.33 20.50 -5.04
N ARG A 209 -23.22 19.26 -4.54
CA ARG A 209 -22.11 18.87 -3.66
C ARG A 209 -20.77 18.96 -4.38
N VAL A 210 -20.70 18.51 -5.63
CA VAL A 210 -19.49 18.61 -6.46
C VAL A 210 -19.15 20.06 -6.77
N ALA A 211 -20.13 20.87 -7.17
CA ALA A 211 -19.93 22.30 -7.44
C ALA A 211 -19.35 23.04 -6.23
N LYS A 212 -19.81 22.70 -5.01
CA LYS A 212 -19.26 23.25 -3.75
C LYS A 212 -17.78 22.94 -3.53
N LEU A 213 -17.20 21.90 -4.13
CA LEU A 213 -15.76 21.63 -4.04
C LEU A 213 -14.93 22.66 -4.82
N PHE A 214 -15.49 23.23 -5.88
CA PHE A 214 -14.83 24.19 -6.77
C PHE A 214 -15.16 25.66 -6.47
N ALA A 215 -16.09 25.92 -5.55
CA ALA A 215 -16.43 27.27 -5.13
C ALA A 215 -15.20 27.95 -4.49
N LYS A 216 -14.81 29.13 -5.02
CA LYS A 216 -13.60 29.86 -4.65
C LYS A 216 -13.71 30.74 -3.40
N GLU A 217 -14.86 30.79 -2.75
CA GLU A 217 -15.11 31.73 -1.65
C GLU A 217 -14.21 31.41 -0.43
N GLY A 218 -13.16 32.22 -0.25
CA GLY A 218 -12.29 32.20 0.92
C GLY A 218 -11.29 31.04 1.01
N ARG A 219 -11.14 30.23 -0.05
CA ARG A 219 -10.31 29.01 -0.01
C ARG A 219 -8.89 29.22 -0.47
N THR A 220 -7.97 28.50 0.17
CA THR A 220 -6.66 28.22 -0.42
C THR A 220 -6.84 27.24 -1.59
N GLY A 221 -6.09 27.42 -2.68
CA GLY A 221 -6.33 26.70 -3.93
C GLY A 221 -6.44 25.18 -3.77
N SER A 222 -7.37 24.56 -4.50
CA SER A 222 -7.59 23.10 -4.44
C SER A 222 -6.49 22.35 -5.20
N LYS A 223 -6.00 21.26 -4.61
CA LYS A 223 -5.12 20.31 -5.31
C LYS A 223 -5.96 19.20 -5.91
N LEU A 224 -5.76 18.92 -7.19
CA LEU A 224 -6.45 17.85 -7.90
C LEU A 224 -5.45 16.83 -8.43
N GLN A 225 -5.71 15.56 -8.14
CA GLN A 225 -4.92 14.42 -8.63
C GLN A 225 -5.87 13.38 -9.23
N ARG A 226 -5.40 12.59 -10.20
CA ARG A 226 -6.22 11.57 -10.85
C ARG A 226 -5.51 10.23 -10.99
N TRP A 227 -6.31 9.17 -11.05
CA TRP A 227 -5.87 7.80 -11.29
C TRP A 227 -6.86 7.11 -12.23
N PRO A 228 -6.44 6.64 -13.42
CA PRO A 228 -7.34 6.04 -14.42
C PRO A 228 -7.82 4.63 -14.03
N GLU A 229 -7.09 3.95 -13.14
CA GLU A 229 -7.45 2.61 -12.69
C GLU A 229 -7.52 2.57 -11.18
N LEU A 230 -8.70 2.17 -10.69
CA LEU A 230 -8.95 1.91 -9.28
C LEU A 230 -9.05 0.40 -9.06
N PRO A 231 -7.95 -0.25 -8.65
CA PRO A 231 -8.04 -1.64 -8.24
C PRO A 231 -8.94 -1.75 -6.99
N VAL A 232 -9.57 -2.91 -6.83
CA VAL A 232 -10.17 -3.28 -5.54
C VAL A 232 -9.07 -3.21 -4.46
N LEU A 233 -9.43 -2.76 -3.26
CA LEU A 233 -8.51 -2.71 -2.13
C LEU A 233 -7.85 -4.09 -1.93
N PRO A 234 -6.52 -4.21 -2.12
CA PRO A 234 -5.85 -5.50 -1.98
C PRO A 234 -5.82 -5.93 -0.52
N ALA A 235 -6.00 -7.23 -0.26
CA ALA A 235 -5.90 -7.81 1.07
C ALA A 235 -4.52 -8.45 1.29
N GLN A 236 -3.74 -7.90 2.23
CA GLN A 236 -2.49 -8.50 2.67
C GLN A 236 -2.74 -9.82 3.40
N ALA A 237 -1.75 -10.71 3.38
CA ALA A 237 -1.70 -11.88 4.22
C ALA A 237 -1.80 -11.45 5.70
N PRO A 238 -2.69 -12.07 6.50
CA PRO A 238 -2.81 -11.72 7.92
C PRO A 238 -1.47 -11.90 8.65
N PRO A 239 -1.12 -11.01 9.60
CA PRO A 239 0.12 -11.14 10.38
C PRO A 239 0.33 -12.52 11.01
N ALA A 240 -0.74 -13.15 11.49
CA ALA A 240 -0.69 -14.49 12.07
C ALA A 240 -0.27 -15.56 11.05
N LEU A 241 -0.69 -15.43 9.78
CA LEU A 241 -0.31 -16.36 8.72
C LEU A 241 1.17 -16.16 8.32
N VAL A 242 1.63 -14.92 8.21
CA VAL A 242 3.05 -14.60 7.97
C VAL A 242 3.93 -15.21 9.06
N GLN A 243 3.54 -15.01 10.33
CA GLN A 243 4.25 -15.58 11.46
C GLN A 243 4.23 -17.12 11.43
N ALA A 244 3.09 -17.73 11.09
CA ALA A 244 2.99 -19.18 10.97
C ALA A 244 3.91 -19.74 9.88
N TYR A 245 4.05 -19.05 8.74
CA TYR A 245 5.00 -19.46 7.71
C TYR A 245 6.47 -19.30 8.15
N ARG A 246 6.80 -18.26 8.91
CA ARG A 246 8.15 -18.10 9.47
C ARG A 246 8.49 -19.25 10.40
N GLU A 247 7.58 -19.59 11.31
CA GLU A 247 7.76 -20.71 12.24
C GLU A 247 7.83 -22.06 11.50
N LEU A 248 7.02 -22.28 10.47
CA LEU A 248 7.11 -23.46 9.62
C LEU A 248 8.48 -23.56 8.92
N ALA A 249 8.96 -22.45 8.37
CA ALA A 249 10.25 -22.41 7.66
C ALA A 249 11.43 -22.64 8.62
N THR A 250 11.42 -21.99 9.79
CA THR A 250 12.41 -22.23 10.84
C THR A 250 12.35 -23.66 11.36
N GLY A 251 11.15 -24.19 11.60
CA GLY A 251 10.95 -25.56 12.07
C GLY A 251 11.47 -26.60 11.07
N LEU A 252 11.24 -26.38 9.76
CA LEU A 252 11.81 -27.23 8.71
C LEU A 252 13.34 -27.24 8.76
N VAL A 253 13.98 -26.08 8.81
CA VAL A 253 15.45 -25.98 8.88
C VAL A 253 16.00 -26.63 10.15
N GLN A 254 15.37 -26.39 11.31
CA GLN A 254 15.78 -27.00 12.58
C GLN A 254 15.63 -28.52 12.56
N ARG A 255 14.55 -29.04 11.96
CA ARG A 255 14.33 -30.48 11.82
C ARG A 255 15.42 -31.14 10.97
N LEU A 256 15.84 -30.50 9.88
CA LEU A 256 16.94 -30.96 9.04
C LEU A 256 18.28 -30.97 9.79
N ILE A 257 18.58 -29.92 10.56
CA ILE A 257 19.79 -29.87 11.40
C ILE A 257 19.78 -31.02 12.41
N ALA A 258 18.64 -31.28 13.06
CA ALA A 258 18.49 -32.39 14.02
C ALA A 258 18.68 -33.78 13.38
N GLN A 259 18.60 -33.88 12.05
CA GLN A 259 18.89 -35.09 11.27
C GLN A 259 20.33 -35.13 10.73
N GLY A 260 21.20 -34.24 11.21
CA GLY A 260 22.61 -34.17 10.82
C GLY A 260 22.89 -33.36 9.56
N LYS A 261 21.91 -32.62 9.02
CA LYS A 261 22.09 -31.73 7.86
C LYS A 261 22.50 -30.32 8.33
N GLU A 262 23.72 -30.17 8.84
CA GLU A 262 24.22 -28.88 9.35
C GLU A 262 24.22 -27.76 8.29
N GLY A 263 24.32 -28.11 7.00
CA GLY A 263 24.23 -27.17 5.88
C GLY A 263 22.82 -26.69 5.52
N ALA A 264 21.77 -27.17 6.21
CA ALA A 264 20.37 -26.83 5.90
C ALA A 264 20.07 -25.32 5.87
N PRO A 265 20.60 -24.47 6.77
CA PRO A 265 20.39 -23.02 6.69
C PRO A 265 20.94 -22.39 5.40
N ALA A 266 22.08 -22.85 4.91
CA ALA A 266 22.68 -22.35 3.68
C ALA A 266 21.87 -22.78 2.45
N ILE A 267 21.39 -24.04 2.43
CA ILE A 267 20.49 -24.54 1.38
C ILE A 267 19.19 -23.73 1.37
N ALA A 268 18.59 -23.50 2.54
CA ALA A 268 17.38 -22.70 2.72
C ALA A 268 17.53 -21.26 2.21
N GLU A 269 18.63 -20.60 2.56
CA GLU A 269 18.92 -19.24 2.09
C GLU A 269 19.20 -19.20 0.59
N GLN A 270 19.90 -20.19 0.03
CA GLN A 270 20.14 -20.28 -1.41
C GLN A 270 18.84 -20.48 -2.18
N ALA A 271 17.97 -21.39 -1.73
CA ALA A 271 16.65 -21.60 -2.33
C ALA A 271 15.83 -20.30 -2.31
N ARG A 272 15.85 -19.59 -1.18
CA ARG A 272 15.19 -18.29 -1.04
C ARG A 272 15.71 -17.29 -2.09
N GLN A 273 17.03 -17.14 -2.21
CA GLN A 273 17.66 -16.21 -3.15
C GLN A 273 17.32 -16.52 -4.61
N ASN A 274 17.34 -17.81 -4.98
CA ASN A 274 16.99 -18.25 -6.34
C ASN A 274 15.53 -17.93 -6.70
N LEU A 275 14.63 -17.98 -5.72
CA LEU A 275 13.20 -17.76 -5.91
C LEU A 275 12.78 -16.28 -5.80
N LEU A 276 13.66 -15.37 -5.36
CA LEU A 276 13.29 -13.97 -5.12
C LEU A 276 12.76 -13.24 -6.36
N THR A 277 13.28 -13.57 -7.53
CA THR A 277 12.88 -12.95 -8.80
C THR A 277 11.43 -13.27 -9.16
N GLU A 278 10.95 -14.46 -8.83
CA GLU A 278 9.57 -14.92 -9.07
C GLU A 278 8.65 -14.65 -7.87
N HIS A 279 9.23 -14.61 -6.67
CA HIS A 279 8.52 -14.58 -5.39
C HIS A 279 9.11 -13.53 -4.45
N SER A 280 8.87 -12.25 -4.74
CA SER A 280 9.36 -11.13 -3.92
C SER A 280 8.90 -11.17 -2.46
N SER A 281 7.80 -11.86 -2.14
CA SER A 281 7.36 -12.07 -0.74
C SER A 281 8.39 -12.83 0.12
N LEU A 282 9.33 -13.56 -0.49
CA LEU A 282 10.42 -14.24 0.22
C LEU A 282 11.51 -13.28 0.72
N GLU A 283 11.47 -11.98 0.37
CA GLU A 283 12.31 -10.96 1.01
C GLU A 283 12.04 -10.86 2.52
N GLY A 284 10.81 -11.21 2.94
CA GLY A 284 10.41 -11.17 4.34
C GLY A 284 10.83 -12.37 5.19
N PHE A 285 11.75 -13.19 4.68
CA PHE A 285 12.27 -14.40 5.30
C PHE A 285 13.79 -14.39 5.28
N SER A 286 14.41 -14.97 6.31
CA SER A 286 15.87 -15.09 6.40
C SER A 286 16.22 -16.37 7.15
N PHE A 287 17.25 -17.07 6.64
CA PHE A 287 17.77 -18.30 7.24
C PHE A 287 19.24 -18.16 7.65
N ASN A 288 19.80 -16.95 7.56
CA ASN A 288 21.19 -16.62 7.88
C ASN A 288 21.30 -15.61 9.06
N GLY A 289 20.25 -15.52 9.88
CA GLY A 289 20.22 -14.65 11.06
C GLY A 289 20.04 -13.16 10.75
N ARG A 290 19.74 -12.78 9.50
CA ARG A 290 19.42 -11.38 9.17
C ARG A 290 18.02 -11.02 9.68
N PRO A 291 17.80 -9.78 10.14
CA PRO A 291 16.47 -9.31 10.45
C PRO A 291 15.56 -9.42 9.22
N ALA A 292 14.53 -10.26 9.32
CA ALA A 292 13.50 -10.39 8.31
C ALA A 292 12.54 -9.18 8.39
N ARG A 293 12.17 -8.62 7.24
CA ARG A 293 11.12 -7.59 7.16
C ARG A 293 9.76 -8.27 7.03
N ASP A 294 8.70 -7.64 7.51
CA ASP A 294 7.36 -8.14 7.24
C ASP A 294 6.99 -7.94 5.77
N PRO A 295 6.60 -9.02 5.05
CA PRO A 295 6.27 -8.91 3.64
C PRO A 295 4.91 -8.21 3.48
N VAL A 296 4.86 -7.27 2.55
CA VAL A 296 3.59 -6.75 2.02
C VAL A 296 3.21 -7.63 0.84
N THR A 297 2.32 -8.59 1.06
CA THR A 297 1.90 -9.52 0.02
C THR A 297 0.52 -10.08 0.33
N GLU A 298 -0.19 -10.56 -0.68
CA GLU A 298 -1.46 -11.25 -0.52
C GLU A 298 -1.25 -12.70 -0.05
N THR A 299 -2.25 -13.27 0.62
CA THR A 299 -2.23 -14.67 1.09
C THR A 299 -1.85 -15.66 0.00
N ALA A 300 -2.46 -15.56 -1.19
CA ALA A 300 -2.21 -16.50 -2.28
C ALA A 300 -0.76 -16.43 -2.78
N LYS A 301 -0.22 -15.21 -2.95
CA LYS A 301 1.17 -14.99 -3.38
C LYS A 301 2.17 -15.50 -2.35
N LEU A 302 1.93 -15.21 -1.06
CA LEU A 302 2.76 -15.71 0.04
C LEU A 302 2.75 -17.24 0.10
N THR A 303 1.56 -17.84 0.04
CA THR A 303 1.39 -19.29 0.13
C THR A 303 2.11 -20.00 -1.01
N LYS A 304 1.95 -19.51 -2.24
CA LYS A 304 2.67 -20.03 -3.41
C LYS A 304 4.19 -19.93 -3.26
N ALA A 305 4.68 -18.76 -2.81
CA ALA A 305 6.10 -18.53 -2.58
C ALA A 305 6.68 -19.48 -1.52
N MET A 306 5.97 -19.66 -0.41
CA MET A 306 6.39 -20.56 0.67
C MET A 306 6.35 -22.02 0.24
N ALA A 307 5.34 -22.44 -0.53
CA ALA A 307 5.28 -23.79 -1.09
C ALA A 307 6.46 -24.06 -2.04
N ALA A 308 6.78 -23.11 -2.93
CA ALA A 308 7.93 -23.22 -3.83
C ALA A 308 9.25 -23.30 -3.05
N TRP A 309 9.43 -22.46 -2.04
CA TRP A 309 10.61 -22.51 -1.18
C TRP A 309 10.72 -23.84 -0.40
N MET A 310 9.64 -24.31 0.22
CA MET A 310 9.62 -25.60 0.92
C MET A 310 9.98 -26.74 -0.03
N LYS A 311 9.46 -26.69 -1.27
CA LYS A 311 9.74 -27.69 -2.29
C LYS A 311 11.24 -27.78 -2.59
N GLU A 312 11.89 -26.65 -2.88
CA GLU A 312 13.32 -26.59 -3.16
C GLU A 312 14.16 -27.07 -1.98
N VAL A 313 13.82 -26.66 -0.76
CA VAL A 313 14.57 -27.06 0.45
C VAL A 313 14.44 -28.55 0.73
N ILE A 314 13.22 -29.11 0.63
CA ILE A 314 12.99 -30.52 0.87
C ILE A 314 13.72 -31.36 -0.18
N TRP A 315 13.61 -31.04 -1.47
CA TRP A 315 14.34 -31.76 -2.52
C TRP A 315 15.86 -31.70 -2.38
N ALA A 316 16.40 -30.58 -1.89
CA ALA A 316 17.84 -30.42 -1.76
C ALA A 316 18.42 -31.06 -0.49
N ALA A 317 17.64 -31.14 0.60
CA ALA A 317 18.18 -31.47 1.92
C ALA A 317 17.62 -32.74 2.59
N VAL A 318 16.42 -33.19 2.20
CA VAL A 318 15.78 -34.37 2.82
C VAL A 318 16.27 -35.65 2.16
N ASP A 319 16.61 -36.62 2.98
CA ASP A 319 16.77 -38.00 2.53
C ASP A 319 15.38 -38.64 2.41
N HIS A 320 14.91 -38.75 1.17
CA HIS A 320 13.55 -39.18 0.85
C HIS A 320 13.26 -40.65 1.26
N ASP A 321 14.31 -41.48 1.38
CA ASP A 321 14.16 -42.88 1.77
C ASP A 321 14.02 -43.05 3.29
N VAL A 322 14.55 -42.10 4.06
CA VAL A 322 14.54 -42.11 5.53
C VAL A 322 13.34 -41.37 6.09
N LEU A 323 12.96 -40.24 5.49
CA LEU A 323 11.79 -39.47 5.91
C LEU A 323 11.00 -38.97 4.70
N PRO A 324 9.86 -39.60 4.39
CA PRO A 324 8.99 -39.15 3.32
C PRO A 324 8.58 -37.67 3.52
N PRO A 325 8.70 -36.82 2.50
CA PRO A 325 8.29 -35.41 2.57
C PRO A 325 6.88 -35.18 3.11
N GLU A 326 5.94 -36.06 2.76
CA GLU A 326 4.56 -36.02 3.23
C GLU A 326 4.49 -36.08 4.76
N GLN A 327 5.26 -36.99 5.35
CA GLN A 327 5.30 -37.17 6.80
C GLN A 327 5.96 -35.96 7.48
N LEU A 328 7.08 -35.48 6.94
CA LEU A 328 7.76 -34.29 7.46
C LEU A 328 6.83 -33.06 7.46
N ILE A 329 6.15 -32.81 6.34
CA ILE A 329 5.21 -31.68 6.23
C ILE A 329 4.02 -31.86 7.17
N LYS A 330 3.48 -33.08 7.27
CA LYS A 330 2.38 -33.38 8.19
C LYS A 330 2.76 -33.10 9.64
N GLU A 331 3.95 -33.53 10.07
CA GLU A 331 4.47 -33.27 11.42
C GLU A 331 4.64 -31.77 11.67
N LEU A 332 5.33 -31.05 10.77
CA LEU A 332 5.63 -29.62 10.94
C LEU A 332 4.39 -28.72 10.88
N THR A 333 3.34 -29.14 10.18
CA THR A 333 2.13 -28.32 10.01
C THR A 333 1.01 -28.72 10.97
N TRP A 334 1.17 -29.77 11.78
CA TRP A 334 0.10 -30.38 12.57
C TRP A 334 -0.71 -29.38 13.41
N ASP A 335 -0.04 -28.57 14.22
CA ASP A 335 -0.67 -27.62 15.15
C ASP A 335 -1.48 -26.52 14.45
N ARG A 336 -1.13 -26.22 13.20
CA ARG A 336 -1.75 -25.14 12.41
C ARG A 336 -2.31 -25.63 11.08
N ARG A 337 -2.62 -26.93 10.97
CA ARG A 337 -3.06 -27.56 9.72
C ARG A 337 -4.24 -26.84 9.06
N HIS A 338 -5.22 -26.43 9.87
CA HIS A 338 -6.43 -25.76 9.37
C HIS A 338 -6.12 -24.37 8.80
N MET A 339 -5.15 -23.65 9.37
CA MET A 339 -4.70 -22.36 8.87
C MET A 339 -4.01 -22.53 7.51
N PHE A 340 -3.06 -23.47 7.40
CA PHE A 340 -2.34 -23.74 6.16
C PHE A 340 -3.25 -24.32 5.06
N GLN A 341 -4.21 -25.17 5.43
CA GLN A 341 -5.24 -25.67 4.52
C GLN A 341 -6.11 -24.53 4.00
N SER A 342 -6.59 -23.64 4.87
CA SER A 342 -7.40 -22.49 4.46
C SER A 342 -6.64 -21.51 3.58
N ALA A 343 -5.31 -21.41 3.75
CA ALA A 343 -4.43 -20.62 2.90
C ALA A 343 -4.12 -21.30 1.54
N GLY A 344 -4.46 -22.58 1.38
CA GLY A 344 -4.21 -23.35 0.17
C GLY A 344 -2.79 -23.92 0.06
N LEU A 345 -2.05 -24.06 1.18
CA LEU A 345 -0.66 -24.54 1.16
C LEU A 345 -0.54 -25.93 0.55
N TYR A 346 -1.39 -26.87 0.97
CA TYR A 346 -1.30 -28.27 0.56
C TYR A 346 -1.60 -28.47 -0.93
N ASP A 347 -2.42 -27.60 -1.54
CA ASP A 347 -2.71 -27.64 -2.97
C ASP A 347 -1.54 -27.16 -3.84
N GLN A 348 -0.60 -26.40 -3.25
CA GLN A 348 0.58 -25.88 -3.94
C GLN A 348 1.80 -26.80 -3.84
N LEU A 349 1.77 -27.79 -2.94
CA LEU A 349 2.86 -28.73 -2.73
C LEU A 349 2.75 -29.92 -3.69
N PRO A 350 3.87 -30.47 -4.18
CA PRO A 350 3.85 -31.66 -5.05
C PRO A 350 3.51 -32.96 -4.29
N TRP A 351 3.51 -32.91 -2.95
CA TRP A 351 3.28 -34.05 -2.06
C TRP A 351 1.86 -34.03 -1.49
N ARG A 352 1.20 -35.19 -1.47
CA ARG A 352 -0.15 -35.33 -0.91
C ARG A 352 -0.10 -35.47 0.61
N VAL A 353 -0.33 -34.36 1.29
CA VAL A 353 -0.41 -34.33 2.76
C VAL A 353 -1.86 -34.62 3.17
N VAL A 354 -2.13 -35.84 3.66
CA VAL A 354 -3.46 -36.31 4.11
C VAL A 354 -3.61 -36.24 5.63
#